data_AF-A0A1I1R2Y4-F1
#
_entry.id   AF-A0A1I1R2Y4-F1
#
_cell.length_a   1.000
_cell.length_b   1.000
_cell.length_c   1.000
_cell.angle_alpha   90.00
_cell.angle_beta   90.00
_cell.angle_gamma   90.00
#
_symmetry.space_group_name_H-M   'P 1'
#
loop_
_entity.id
_entity.type
_entity.pdbx_description
1 polymer ?
#
loop_
_entity_poly.entity_id
_entity_poly.type
_entity_poly.pdbx_seq_one_letter_code
_entity_poly.pdbx_strand_id
1 'polypeptide(L)'
;MEMIVKSLISALFVGALGLVIYVQYNGLKEAQSRIKDAEQATRDRDGTIKTLKAAADRDKRAAAKLQGERNSIAATLTERENLIENLQHENATIRSWADAPLPDAIARLRERAAVTGAAAYAERLPSGDALSAAGGSAQD
;
A
#
# COMPACT_ATOMS: atom_id res chain seq x y z
N MET A 1 6.49 -81.68 -57.23
CA MET A 1 5.82 -81.36 -55.95
C MET A 1 6.59 -80.32 -55.14
N GLU A 2 7.92 -80.41 -54.98
CA GLU A 2 8.69 -79.44 -54.19
C GLU A 2 8.60 -77.97 -54.64
N MET A 3 8.54 -77.70 -55.95
CA MET A 3 8.48 -76.33 -56.49
C MET A 3 7.18 -75.59 -56.09
N ILE A 4 6.06 -76.32 -56.08
CA ILE A 4 4.76 -75.78 -55.67
C ILE A 4 4.77 -75.47 -54.17
N VAL A 5 5.33 -76.37 -53.35
CA VAL A 5 5.43 -76.19 -51.90
C VAL A 5 6.31 -74.97 -51.56
N LYS A 6 7.46 -74.81 -52.23
CA LYS A 6 8.36 -73.65 -52.05
C LYS A 6 7.69 -72.33 -52.43
N SER A 7 6.92 -72.29 -53.52
CA SER A 7 6.15 -71.10 -53.93
C SER A 7 5.01 -70.77 -52.96
N LEU A 8 4.41 -71.79 -52.34
CA LEU A 8 3.35 -71.57 -51.35
C LEU A 8 3.91 -70.95 -50.06
N ILE A 9 5.07 -71.44 -49.62
CA ILE A 9 5.76 -70.93 -48.43
C ILE A 9 6.20 -69.49 -48.62
N SER A 10 6.76 -69.13 -49.79
CA SER A 10 7.18 -67.75 -50.05
C SER A 10 6.00 -66.78 -50.08
N ALA A 11 4.88 -67.17 -50.68
CA ALA A 11 3.65 -66.37 -50.67
C ALA A 11 3.11 -66.13 -49.25
N LEU A 12 3.15 -67.16 -48.41
CA LEU A 12 2.77 -67.06 -47.00
C LEU A 12 3.68 -66.09 -46.23
N PHE A 13 4.99 -66.13 -46.51
CA PHE A 13 5.97 -65.24 -45.88
C PHE A 13 5.75 -63.77 -46.26
N VAL A 14 5.45 -63.49 -47.53
CA VAL A 14 5.12 -62.14 -48.00
C VAL A 14 3.84 -61.63 -47.34
N GLY A 15 2.81 -62.47 -47.22
CA GLY A 15 1.58 -62.12 -46.51
C GLY A 15 1.82 -61.80 -45.04
N ALA A 16 2.63 -62.62 -44.35
CA ALA A 16 3.00 -62.38 -42.96
C ALA A 16 3.78 -61.07 -42.78
N LEU A 17 4.74 -60.78 -43.66
CA LEU A 17 5.50 -59.52 -43.64
C LEU A 17 4.59 -58.30 -43.88
N GLY A 18 3.66 -58.39 -44.83
CA GLY A 18 2.68 -57.32 -45.08
C GLY A 18 1.82 -57.03 -43.84
N LEU A 19 1.39 -58.07 -43.13
CA LEU A 19 0.60 -57.94 -41.91
C LEU A 19 1.40 -57.30 -40.77
N VAL A 20 2.67 -57.70 -40.58
CA VAL A 20 3.57 -57.08 -39.58
C VAL A 20 3.78 -55.60 -39.88
N ILE A 21 4.06 -55.24 -41.14
CA ILE A 21 4.24 -53.84 -41.56
C ILE A 21 2.96 -53.03 -41.30
N TYR A 22 1.79 -53.60 -41.60
CA TYR A 22 0.50 -52.94 -41.36
C TYR A 22 0.27 -52.64 -39.87
N VAL A 23 0.52 -53.60 -38.98
CA VAL A 23 0.39 -53.41 -37.53
C VAL A 23 1.38 -52.36 -37.01
N GLN A 24 2.64 -52.41 -37.45
CA GLN A 24 3.68 -51.44 -37.08
C GLN A 24 3.32 -50.01 -37.52
N TYR A 25 2.80 -49.87 -38.74
CA TYR A 25 2.37 -48.57 -39.28
C TYR A 25 1.21 -47.97 -38.48
N ASN A 26 0.24 -48.80 -38.09
CA ASN A 26 -0.89 -48.36 -37.27
C ASN A 26 -0.44 -47.94 -35.86
N GLY A 27 0.45 -48.72 -35.22
CA GLY A 27 1.00 -48.38 -33.91
C GLY A 27 1.81 -47.07 -33.91
N LEU A 28 2.59 -46.81 -34.96
CA LEU A 28 3.33 -45.56 -35.11
C LEU A 28 2.40 -44.35 -35.28
N LYS A 29 1.31 -44.52 -36.04
CA LYS A 29 0.31 -43.47 -36.25
C LYS A 29 -0.43 -43.12 -34.96
N GLU A 30 -0.80 -44.13 -34.17
CA GLU A 30 -1.41 -43.93 -32.86
C GLU A 30 -0.46 -43.25 -31.88
N ALA A 31 0.81 -43.67 -31.83
CA ALA A 31 1.83 -43.04 -30.99
C ALA A 31 2.03 -41.56 -31.35
N GLN A 32 2.10 -41.23 -32.64
CA GLN A 32 2.18 -39.83 -33.09
C GLN A 32 0.96 -39.00 -32.72
N SER A 33 -0.26 -39.57 -32.85
CA SER A 33 -1.48 -38.87 -32.43
C SER A 33 -1.43 -38.54 -30.94
N ARG A 34 -1.08 -39.52 -30.10
CA ARG A 34 -0.99 -39.34 -28.65
C ARG A 34 0.02 -38.25 -28.26
N ILE A 35 1.17 -38.17 -28.95
CA ILE A 35 2.16 -37.11 -28.71
C ILE A 35 1.58 -35.75 -29.10
N LYS A 36 0.94 -35.63 -30.27
CA LYS A 36 0.32 -34.37 -30.69
C LYS A 36 -0.77 -33.90 -29.74
N ASP A 37 -1.62 -34.83 -29.30
CA ASP A 37 -2.70 -34.55 -28.35
C ASP A 37 -2.13 -34.12 -27.00
N ALA A 38 -1.08 -34.79 -26.51
CA ALA A 38 -0.40 -34.43 -25.27
C ALA A 38 0.31 -33.07 -25.36
N GLU A 39 0.97 -32.77 -26.48
CA GLU A 39 1.57 -31.46 -26.72
C GLU A 39 0.51 -30.35 -26.77
N GLN A 40 -0.62 -30.61 -27.44
CA GLN A 40 -1.71 -29.65 -27.53
C GLN A 40 -2.34 -29.39 -26.16
N ALA A 41 -2.62 -30.45 -25.39
CA ALA A 41 -3.09 -30.32 -24.02
C ALA A 41 -2.09 -29.55 -23.13
N THR A 42 -0.78 -29.72 -23.36
CA THR A 42 0.25 -28.96 -22.65
C THR A 42 0.24 -27.49 -23.07
N ARG A 43 0.15 -27.19 -24.37
CA ARG A 43 0.03 -25.81 -24.89
C ARG A 43 -1.21 -25.09 -24.34
N ASP A 44 -2.34 -25.78 -24.28
CA ASP A 44 -3.60 -25.23 -23.74
C ASP A 44 -3.48 -24.95 -22.24
N ARG A 45 -2.85 -25.86 -21.49
CA ARG A 45 -2.55 -25.67 -20.07
C ARG A 45 -1.62 -24.48 -19.85
N ASP A 46 -0.54 -24.36 -20.63
CA ASP A 46 0.39 -23.23 -20.55
C ASP A 46 -0.31 -21.90 -20.85
N GLY A 47 -1.23 -21.89 -21.83
CA GLY A 47 -2.09 -20.74 -22.11
C GLY A 47 -2.91 -20.35 -20.89
N THR A 48 -3.57 -21.33 -20.26
CA THR A 48 -4.40 -21.11 -19.07
C THR A 48 -3.58 -20.67 -17.86
N ILE A 49 -2.40 -21.23 -17.66
CA ILE A 49 -1.50 -20.83 -16.58
C ILE A 49 -1.06 -19.37 -16.78
N LYS A 50 -0.74 -18.96 -18.02
CA LYS A 50 -0.39 -17.57 -18.32
C LYS A 50 -1.53 -16.62 -18.04
N THR A 51 -2.77 -16.95 -18.42
CA THR A 51 -3.93 -16.09 -18.16
C THR A 51 -4.25 -15.99 -16.67
N LEU A 52 -4.20 -17.11 -15.95
CA LEU A 52 -4.39 -17.14 -14.49
C LEU A 52 -3.30 -16.34 -13.77
N LYS A 53 -2.04 -16.47 -14.17
CA LYS A 53 -0.95 -15.68 -13.60
C LYS A 53 -1.14 -14.19 -13.84
N ALA A 54 -1.51 -13.79 -15.05
CA ALA A 54 -1.80 -12.40 -15.37
C ALA A 54 -3.03 -11.86 -14.62
N ALA A 55 -4.03 -12.69 -14.31
CA ALA A 55 -5.14 -12.31 -13.44
C ALA A 55 -4.68 -12.14 -11.99
N ALA A 56 -3.96 -13.12 -11.43
CA ALA A 56 -3.42 -13.06 -10.07
C ALA A 56 -2.49 -11.86 -9.84
N ASP A 57 -1.65 -11.52 -10.82
CA ASP A 57 -0.78 -10.35 -10.75
C ASP A 57 -1.58 -9.03 -10.74
N ARG A 58 -2.68 -8.97 -11.48
CA ARG A 58 -3.60 -7.81 -11.45
C ARG A 58 -4.30 -7.70 -10.11
N ASP A 59 -4.82 -8.81 -9.59
CA ASP A 59 -5.50 -8.85 -8.29
C ASP A 59 -4.56 -8.46 -7.15
N LYS A 60 -3.32 -8.96 -7.18
CA LYS A 60 -2.29 -8.60 -6.20
C LYS A 60 -1.97 -7.10 -6.22
N ARG A 61 -1.89 -6.49 -7.40
CA ARG A 61 -1.68 -5.03 -7.53
C ARG A 61 -2.87 -4.24 -7.01
N ALA A 62 -4.09 -4.68 -7.31
CA ALA A 62 -5.31 -4.05 -6.80
C ALA A 62 -5.40 -4.15 -5.26
N ALA A 63 -5.10 -5.32 -4.69
CA ALA A 63 -5.04 -5.52 -3.25
C ALA A 63 -3.97 -4.65 -2.58
N ALA A 64 -2.78 -4.55 -3.19
CA ALA A 64 -1.71 -3.67 -2.68
C ALA A 64 -2.13 -2.18 -2.68
N LYS A 65 -2.82 -1.74 -3.74
CA LYS A 65 -3.36 -0.37 -3.80
C LYS A 65 -4.41 -0.13 -2.71
N LEU A 66 -5.36 -1.04 -2.55
CA LEU A 66 -6.39 -0.95 -1.51
C LEU A 66 -5.78 -0.95 -0.10
N GLN A 67 -4.74 -1.75 0.12
CA GLN A 67 -4.01 -1.75 1.39
C GLN A 67 -3.28 -0.42 1.64
N GLY A 68 -2.68 0.17 0.59
CA GLY A 68 -2.09 1.51 0.67
C GLY A 68 -3.11 2.58 1.06
N GLU A 69 -4.29 2.57 0.44
CA GLU A 69 -5.40 3.47 0.76
C GLU A 69 -5.92 3.27 2.19
N ARG A 70 -6.05 2.01 2.65
CA ARG A 70 -6.41 1.73 4.05
C ARG A 70 -5.39 2.28 5.03
N ASN A 71 -4.11 2.11 4.74
CA ASN A 71 -3.04 2.63 5.59
C ASN A 71 -3.05 4.17 5.64
N SER A 72 -3.29 4.85 4.51
CA SER A 72 -3.38 6.31 4.49
C SER A 72 -4.62 6.84 5.23
N ILE A 73 -5.76 6.15 5.10
CA ILE A 73 -6.97 6.46 5.89
C ILE A 73 -6.71 6.25 7.38
N ALA A 74 -6.07 5.15 7.77
CA ALA A 74 -5.73 4.88 9.16
C ALA A 74 -4.79 5.96 9.73
N ALA A 75 -3.75 6.34 8.99
CA ALA A 75 -2.85 7.42 9.40
C ALA A 75 -3.59 8.75 9.55
N THR A 76 -4.48 9.07 8.61
CA THR A 76 -5.31 10.28 8.68
C THR A 76 -6.26 10.24 9.88
N LEU A 77 -6.82 9.08 10.22
CA LEU A 77 -7.72 8.93 11.35
C LEU A 77 -6.99 9.18 12.68
N THR A 78 -5.80 8.59 12.86
CA THR A 78 -4.97 8.83 14.05
C THR A 78 -4.57 10.31 14.17
N GLU A 79 -4.22 10.96 13.07
CA GLU A 79 -3.93 12.40 13.06
C GLU A 79 -5.15 13.23 13.49
N ARG A 80 -6.34 12.87 12.98
CA ARG A 80 -7.60 13.55 13.34
C ARG A 80 -7.95 13.36 14.80
N GLU A 81 -7.73 12.16 15.34
CA GLU A 81 -7.99 11.85 16.74
C GLU A 81 -7.08 12.67 17.67
N ASN A 82 -5.78 12.69 17.39
CA ASN A 82 -4.82 13.52 18.13
C ASN A 82 -5.16 15.01 18.04
N LEU A 83 -5.57 15.50 16.86
CA LEU A 83 -5.96 16.89 16.68
C LEU A 83 -7.21 17.24 17.50
N ILE A 84 -8.21 16.36 17.54
CA ILE A 84 -9.43 16.57 18.34
C ILE A 84 -9.08 16.59 19.83
N GLU A 85 -8.25 15.65 20.30
CA GLU A 85 -7.82 15.60 21.69
C GLU A 85 -7.05 16.87 22.08
N ASN A 86 -6.12 17.32 21.23
CA ASN A 86 -5.37 18.55 21.47
C ASN A 86 -6.29 19.78 21.50
N LEU A 87 -7.20 19.92 20.52
CA LEU A 87 -8.16 21.02 20.49
C LEU A 87 -9.08 20.99 21.73
N GLN A 88 -9.47 19.81 22.20
CA GLN A 88 -10.27 19.68 23.41
C GLN A 88 -9.49 20.09 24.66
N HIS A 89 -8.22 19.68 24.77
CA HIS A 89 -7.33 20.07 25.86
C HIS A 89 -7.07 21.57 25.89
N GLU A 90 -6.77 22.17 24.73
CA GLU A 90 -6.57 23.61 24.61
C GLU A 90 -7.84 24.39 24.95
N ASN A 91 -9.01 23.92 24.49
CA ASN A 91 -10.29 24.57 24.82
C ASN A 91 -10.60 24.53 26.32
N ALA A 92 -10.37 23.38 26.97
CA ALA A 92 -10.55 23.24 28.41
C ALA A 92 -9.56 24.12 29.19
N THR A 93 -8.31 24.18 28.75
CA THR A 93 -7.26 25.03 29.35
C THR A 93 -7.62 26.51 29.23
N ILE A 94 -8.00 26.98 28.04
CA ILE A 94 -8.44 28.36 27.81
C ILE A 94 -9.67 28.68 28.67
N ARG A 95 -10.65 27.78 28.73
CA ARG A 95 -11.84 27.97 29.55
C ARG A 95 -11.47 28.08 31.04
N SER A 96 -10.60 27.20 31.54
CA SER A 96 -10.11 27.26 32.93
C SER A 96 -9.35 28.55 33.25
N TRP A 97 -8.60 29.09 32.29
CA TRP A 97 -7.87 30.34 32.45
C TRP A 97 -8.80 31.56 32.45
N ALA A 98 -9.87 31.52 31.63
CA ALA A 98 -10.90 32.55 31.62
C ALA A 98 -11.77 32.54 32.89
N ASP A 99 -12.01 31.36 33.46
CA ASP A 99 -12.78 31.20 34.72
C ASP A 99 -11.91 31.46 35.98
N ALA A 100 -10.58 31.49 35.84
CA ALA A 100 -9.69 31.78 36.95
C ALA A 100 -9.83 33.26 37.41
N PRO A 101 -9.86 33.52 38.73
CA PRO A 101 -9.94 34.89 39.23
C PRO A 101 -8.70 35.69 38.77
N LEU A 102 -8.93 36.92 38.29
CA LEU A 102 -7.86 37.79 37.80
C LEU A 102 -6.80 37.99 38.91
N PRO A 103 -5.50 37.85 38.59
CA PRO A 103 -4.45 38.14 39.55
C PRO A 103 -4.60 39.55 40.11
N ASP A 104 -4.37 39.70 41.41
CA ASP A 104 -4.61 40.93 42.17
C ASP A 104 -3.88 42.16 41.57
N ALA A 105 -2.72 41.94 40.93
CA ALA A 105 -1.98 42.97 40.22
C ALA A 105 -2.74 43.56 39.00
N ILE A 106 -3.46 42.72 38.26
CA ILE A 106 -4.29 43.15 37.11
C ILE A 106 -5.61 43.74 37.62
N ALA A 107 -6.20 43.17 38.67
CA ALA A 107 -7.38 43.72 39.31
C ALA A 107 -7.15 45.17 39.77
N ARG A 108 -6.03 45.44 40.47
CA ARG A 108 -5.62 46.81 40.87
C ARG A 108 -5.38 47.76 39.71
N LEU A 109 -4.93 47.25 38.56
CA LEU A 109 -4.75 48.06 37.36
C LEU A 109 -6.09 48.49 36.75
N ARG A 110 -7.10 47.60 36.80
CA ARG A 110 -8.47 47.86 36.35
C ARG A 110 -9.25 48.74 37.35
N GLU A 111 -8.97 48.62 38.63
CA GLU A 111 -9.52 49.46 39.70
C GLU A 111 -8.94 50.88 39.72
N ARG A 112 -7.94 51.16 38.86
CA ARG A 112 -7.33 52.48 38.78
C ARG A 112 -8.34 53.47 38.20
N ALA A 113 -8.78 54.41 39.05
CA ALA A 113 -9.75 55.46 38.74
C ALA A 113 -9.51 56.14 37.40
N ALA A 114 -10.60 56.41 36.66
CA ALA A 114 -10.57 57.06 35.35
C ALA A 114 -9.74 58.35 35.39
N VAL A 115 -8.73 58.44 34.52
CA VAL A 115 -7.91 59.63 34.38
C VAL A 115 -8.75 60.68 33.65
N THR A 116 -9.42 61.55 34.41
CA THR A 116 -10.18 62.68 33.88
C THR A 116 -9.21 63.77 33.45
N GLY A 117 -8.86 63.81 32.17
CA GLY A 117 -8.12 64.90 31.54
C GLY A 117 -6.67 64.57 31.16
N ALA A 118 -6.22 65.11 30.03
CA ALA A 118 -4.91 64.80 29.42
C ALA A 118 -3.71 65.23 30.30
N ALA A 119 -3.86 66.23 31.17
CA ALA A 119 -2.79 66.68 32.07
C ALA A 119 -2.49 65.66 33.19
N ALA A 120 -3.51 64.95 33.68
CA ALA A 120 -3.37 63.94 34.73
C ALA A 120 -2.70 62.64 34.24
N TYR A 121 -2.60 62.45 32.92
CA TYR A 121 -1.80 61.39 32.31
C TYR A 121 -0.29 61.68 32.44
N ALA A 122 0.14 62.91 32.16
CA ALA A 122 1.56 63.30 32.14
C ALA A 122 2.19 63.28 33.54
N GLU A 123 1.44 63.64 34.58
CA GLU A 123 1.91 63.70 35.97
C GLU A 123 2.09 62.31 36.61
N ARG A 124 1.57 61.27 35.95
CA ARG A 124 1.49 59.90 36.46
C ARG A 124 2.41 58.93 35.74
N LEU A 125 3.14 59.39 34.71
CA LEU A 125 4.31 58.68 34.21
C LEU A 125 5.46 58.98 35.18
N PRO A 126 6.03 57.97 35.87
CA PRO A 126 7.31 58.15 36.52
C PRO A 126 8.29 58.63 35.46
N SER A 127 9.05 59.68 35.76
CA SER A 127 10.25 60.03 34.98
C SER A 127 11.06 58.75 34.84
N GLY A 128 11.13 58.21 33.62
CA GLY A 128 11.69 56.88 33.40
C GLY A 128 13.09 56.83 33.95
N ASP A 129 13.31 56.00 34.99
CA ASP A 129 14.66 55.57 35.29
C ASP A 129 15.18 54.83 34.06
N ALA A 130 16.34 55.24 33.57
CA ALA A 130 16.97 54.63 32.43
C ALA A 130 17.12 53.12 32.72
N LEU A 131 16.49 52.29 31.89
CA LEU A 131 16.69 50.85 31.91
C LEU A 131 18.19 50.58 31.79
N SER A 132 18.74 49.81 32.73
CA SER A 132 20.16 49.45 32.73
C SER A 132 20.53 48.81 31.40
N ALA A 133 21.58 49.32 30.76
CA ALA A 133 22.03 48.83 29.46
C ALA A 133 22.30 47.32 29.54
N ALA A 134 21.70 46.56 28.62
CA ALA A 134 22.07 45.17 28.40
C ALA A 134 23.52 45.15 27.88
N GLY A 135 24.47 44.99 28.81
CA GLY A 135 25.88 45.14 28.50
C GLY A 135 26.77 44.89 29.72
N GLY A 136 26.55 43.78 30.42
CA GLY A 136 27.48 43.25 31.42
C GLY A 136 28.33 42.15 30.80
N SER A 137 29.46 42.56 30.24
CA SER A 137 30.71 41.80 30.04
C SER A 137 30.67 40.28 30.22
N ALA A 138 30.90 39.57 29.12
CA ALA A 138 31.70 38.35 29.14
C ALA A 138 33.06 38.66 29.79
N GLN A 139 33.39 37.97 30.88
CA GLN A 139 34.74 37.92 31.42
C GLN A 139 34.90 36.60 32.19
N ASP A 140 35.72 35.73 31.60
CA ASP A 140 36.36 34.48 32.07
C ASP A 140 35.50 33.28 32.49
#